data_AF-A0A3S0LEL5-F1
#
_entry.id   AF-A0A3S0LEL5-F1
#
_cell.length_a   1.000
_cell.length_b   1.000
_cell.length_c   1.000
_cell.angle_alpha   90.00
_cell.angle_beta   90.00
_cell.angle_gamma   90.00
#
_symmetry.space_group_name_H-M   'P 1'
#
loop_
_entity.id
_entity.type
_entity.pdbx_description
1 polymer ?
#
loop_
_entity_poly.entity_id
_entity_poly.type
_entity_poly.pdbx_seq_one_letter_code
_entity_poly.pdbx_strand_id
1 'polypeptide(L)' 'MNAKPSFKLAHCIECGCHDLAACFDEASGGPCSWLALDRAAGVGVCSACPDGMERWNAGERELAVPVAHADGRDCHG' A
#
# COMPACT_ATOMS: atom_id res chain seq x y z
N MET A 1 -24.01 -18.69 -3.18
CA MET A 1 -22.67 -18.35 -2.64
C MET A 1 -22.34 -16.93 -3.10
N ASN A 2 -22.81 -15.91 -2.39
CA ASN A 2 -22.45 -14.53 -2.70
C ASN A 2 -21.08 -14.29 -2.08
N ALA A 3 -20.04 -14.23 -2.90
CA ALA A 3 -18.73 -13.77 -2.46
C ALA A 3 -18.93 -12.36 -1.87
N LYS A 4 -18.72 -12.22 -0.55
CA LYS A 4 -18.57 -10.89 0.04
C LYS A 4 -17.40 -10.24 -0.70
N PRO A 5 -17.55 -9.01 -1.23
CA PRO A 5 -16.41 -8.30 -1.78
C PRO A 5 -15.43 -8.09 -0.62
N SER A 6 -14.37 -8.90 -0.58
CA SER A 6 -13.23 -8.68 0.27
C SER A 6 -12.50 -7.50 -0.36
N PHE A 7 -12.82 -6.28 0.07
CA PHE A 7 -12.07 -5.09 -0.30
C PHE A 7 -10.65 -5.29 0.21
N LYS A 8 -9.72 -5.64 -0.70
CA LYS A 8 -8.31 -5.69 -0.37
C LYS A 8 -7.86 -4.27 -0.06
N LEU A 9 -7.28 -4.11 1.13
CA LEU A 9 -6.60 -2.88 1.50
C LEU A 9 -5.44 -2.66 0.52
N ALA A 10 -5.38 -1.49 -0.11
CA ALA A 10 -4.28 -1.19 -1.00
C ALA A 10 -3.10 -0.63 -0.22
N HIS A 11 -1.91 -1.13 -0.50
CA HIS A 11 -0.67 -0.69 0.15
C HIS A 11 0.24 0.01 -0.84
N CYS A 12 0.90 1.08 -0.40
CA CYS A 12 1.92 1.73 -1.19
C CYS A 12 3.12 0.80 -1.37
N ILE A 13 3.58 0.62 -2.61
CA ILE A 13 4.72 -0.27 -2.92
C ILE A 13 6.05 0.20 -2.33
N GLU A 14 6.14 1.46 -1.89
CA GLU A 14 7.36 2.09 -1.38
C GLU A 14 7.32 2.25 0.14
N CYS A 15 6.39 3.06 0.68
CA CYS A 15 6.30 3.33 2.11
C CYS A 15 5.34 2.39 2.87
N GLY A 16 4.52 1.60 2.18
CA GLY A 16 3.54 0.71 2.81
C GLY A 16 2.30 1.38 3.40
N CYS A 17 2.10 2.70 3.21
CA CYS A 17 0.86 3.37 3.64
C CYS A 17 -0.36 2.74 2.96
N HIS A 18 -1.53 2.79 3.59
CA HIS A 18 -2.74 2.16 3.05
C HIS A 18 -4.01 2.98 3.30
N ASP A 19 -5.15 2.52 2.78
CA ASP A 19 -6.44 3.24 2.83
C ASP A 19 -6.91 3.68 4.23
N LEU A 20 -6.37 3.09 5.29
CA LEU A 20 -6.70 3.38 6.70
C LEU A 20 -5.55 4.02 7.48
N ALA A 21 -4.35 4.10 6.88
CA ALA A 21 -3.16 4.67 7.50
C ALA A 21 -2.33 5.38 6.42
N ALA A 22 -2.69 6.64 6.15
CA ALA A 22 -1.94 7.51 5.26
C ALA A 22 -0.66 8.00 5.94
N CYS A 23 0.42 8.03 5.18
CA CYS A 23 1.63 8.76 5.52
C CYS A 23 1.37 10.28 5.60
N PHE A 24 2.25 10.99 6.30
CA PHE A 24 2.29 12.45 6.22
C PHE A 24 3.17 12.86 5.04
N ASP A 25 2.62 13.66 4.13
CA ASP A 25 3.34 14.27 3.02
C ASP A 25 3.84 15.65 3.45
N GLU A 26 5.15 15.77 3.63
CA GLU A 26 5.79 17.02 4.03
C GLU A 26 5.67 18.11 2.96
N ALA A 27 5.61 17.71 1.68
CA ALA A 27 5.49 18.64 0.56
C ALA A 27 4.13 19.36 0.52
N SER A 28 3.04 18.63 0.81
CA SER A 28 1.68 19.19 0.86
C SER A 28 1.25 19.63 2.27
N GLY A 29 2.05 19.32 3.31
CA GLY A 29 1.75 19.65 4.69
C GLY A 29 0.53 18.91 5.26
N GLY A 30 0.26 17.71 4.77
CA GLY A 30 -0.97 16.96 5.08
C GLY A 30 -0.86 15.46 4.82
N PRO A 31 -1.95 14.69 5.00
CA PRO A 31 -1.93 13.26 4.69
C PRO A 31 -1.72 13.02 3.19
N CYS A 32 -0.88 12.03 2.88
CA CYS A 32 -0.60 11.62 1.51
C CYS A 32 -1.86 11.05 0.83
N SER A 33 -1.95 11.20 -0.49
CA SER A 33 -3.07 10.73 -1.31
C SER A 33 -2.59 9.76 -2.39
N TRP A 34 -3.46 8.90 -2.90
CA TRP A 34 -3.08 7.97 -3.97
C TRP A 34 -2.81 8.70 -5.29
N LEU A 35 -1.60 8.58 -5.83
CA LEU A 35 -1.26 8.99 -7.20
C LEU A 35 -1.68 7.92 -8.21
N ALA A 36 -1.46 6.66 -7.85
CA ALA A 36 -1.88 5.51 -8.62
C ALA A 36 -2.33 4.38 -7.71
N LEU A 37 -3.35 3.64 -8.13
CA LEU A 37 -4.01 2.64 -7.30
C LEU A 37 -4.54 1.50 -8.15
N ASP A 38 -4.14 0.28 -7.80
CA ASP A 38 -4.67 -0.95 -8.35
C ASP A 38 -5.35 -1.73 -7.22
N ARG A 39 -6.68 -1.60 -7.14
CA ARG A 39 -7.49 -2.26 -6.11
C ARG A 39 -7.60 -3.77 -6.32
N ALA A 40 -7.37 -4.28 -7.53
CA ALA A 40 -7.43 -5.70 -7.81
C ALA A 40 -6.20 -6.43 -7.25
N ALA A 41 -5.03 -5.81 -7.44
CA ALA A 41 -3.77 -6.23 -6.85
C ALA A 41 -3.65 -5.85 -5.36
N GLY A 42 -4.33 -4.79 -4.91
CA GLY A 42 -4.22 -4.29 -3.54
C GLY A 42 -2.94 -3.50 -3.32
N VAL A 43 -2.49 -2.77 -4.34
CA VAL A 43 -1.24 -1.98 -4.31
C VAL A 43 -1.44 -0.61 -4.95
N GLY A 44 -0.58 0.35 -4.59
CA GLY A 44 -0.61 1.69 -5.15
C GLY A 44 0.69 2.46 -4.93
N VAL A 45 0.68 3.73 -5.33
CA VAL A 45 1.72 4.71 -5.07
C VAL A 45 1.06 5.95 -4.48
N CYS A 46 1.54 6.43 -3.33
CA CYS A 46 1.03 7.63 -2.70
C CYS A 46 1.84 8.87 -3.12
N SER A 47 1.29 10.05 -2.86
CA SER A 47 1.87 11.34 -3.25
C SER A 47 3.18 11.66 -2.54
N ALA A 48 3.39 11.09 -1.35
CA ALA A 48 4.64 11.23 -0.60
C ALA A 48 5.79 10.37 -1.18
N CYS A 49 5.48 9.43 -2.07
CA CYS A 49 6.41 8.49 -2.69
C CYS A 49 6.44 8.67 -4.21
N PRO A 50 6.90 9.82 -4.73
CA PRO A 50 6.94 10.04 -6.18
C PRO A 50 7.97 9.14 -6.88
N ASP A 51 9.00 8.65 -6.18
CA ASP A 51 10.01 7.72 -6.73
C ASP A 51 9.35 6.38 -7.15
N GLY A 52 8.42 5.89 -6.34
CA GLY A 52 7.62 4.72 -6.64
C GLY A 52 6.78 4.81 -7.92
N MET A 53 6.53 6.02 -8.46
CA MET A 53 5.83 6.16 -9.75
C MET A 53 6.66 5.64 -10.92
N GLU A 54 8.00 5.69 -10.85
CA GLU A 54 8.85 5.16 -11.93
C GLU A 54 8.67 3.65 -12.07
N ARG A 55 8.73 2.94 -10.93
CA ARG A 55 8.47 1.50 -10.82
C ARG A 55 7.03 1.15 -11.22
N TRP A 56 6.07 1.97 -10.81
CA TRP A 56 4.68 1.82 -11.22
C TRP A 56 4.49 1.95 -12.74
N ASN A 57 5.15 2.93 -13.36
CA ASN A 57 5.08 3.14 -14.81
C ASN A 57 5.79 2.03 -15.59
N ALA A 58 6.82 1.41 -15.01
CA ALA A 58 7.46 0.20 -15.56
C ALA A 58 6.58 -1.06 -15.47
N GLY A 59 5.43 -0.99 -14.79
CA GLY A 59 4.48 -2.09 -14.65
C GLY A 59 4.69 -2.94 -13.40
N GLU A 60 5.58 -2.54 -12.49
CA GLU A 60 5.76 -3.25 -11.22
C GLU A 60 4.51 -3.06 -10.34
N ARG A 61 3.88 -4.17 -9.96
CA ARG A 61 2.72 -4.22 -9.04
C ARG A 61 2.99 -5.12 -7.83
N GLU A 62 4.26 -5.43 -7.60
CA GLU A 62 4.70 -6.24 -6.46
C GLU A 62 5.05 -5.32 -5.28
N LEU A 63 4.61 -5.70 -4.08
CA LEU A 63 5.01 -5.01 -2.86
C LEU A 63 6.48 -5.34 -2.59
N ALA A 64 7.34 -4.34 -2.58
CA ALA A 64 8.75 -4.51 -2.26
C ALA A 64 8.97 -4.99 -0.80
N VAL A 65 7.97 -4.79 0.06
CA VAL A 65 7.94 -5.31 1.42
C VAL A 65 7.13 -6.60 1.46
N PRO A 66 7.61 -7.66 2.14
CA PRO A 66 6.73 -8.77 2.46
C PRO A 66 5.59 -8.21 3.32
N VAL A 67 4.36 -8.30 2.82
CA VAL A 67 3.17 -8.10 3.64
C VAL A 67 3.31 -9.15 4.73
N ALA A 68 3.67 -8.73 5.94
CA ALA A 68 3.74 -9.61 7.07
C ALA A 68 2.35 -10.23 7.20
N HIS A 69 2.22 -11.45 6.71
CA HIS A 69 1.08 -12.27 7.03
C HIS A 69 1.18 -12.38 8.54
N ALA A 70 0.27 -11.70 9.25
CA ALA A 70 0.07 -11.93 10.67
C ALA A 70 -0.51 -13.35 10.80
N ASP A 71 0.34 -14.36 10.58
CA ASP A 71 0.13 -15.71 11.06
C ASP A 71 0.53 -15.70 12.53
N GLY A 72 -0.45 -15.96 13.38
CA GLY A 72 -0.33 -15.80 14.83
C GLY A 72 0.60 -16.82 15.49
N ARG A 73 1.15 -16.36 16.63
CA ARG A 73 1.98 -17.04 17.65
C ARG A 73 3.49 -16.95 17.44
N ASP A 74 4.14 -16.17 18.29
CA ASP A 74 4.82 -16.76 19.44
C ASP A 74 4.91 -15.75 20.60
N CYS A 75 4.31 -16.12 21.73
CA CYS A 75 4.65 -15.54 23.02
C CYS A 75 5.63 -16.52 23.65
N HIS A 76 6.91 -16.19 23.79
CA HIS A 76 7.76 -16.65 24.90
C HIS A 76 9.13 -15.95 24.93
N GLY A 77 9.49 -15.47 26.12
CA GLY A 77 10.77 -14.86 26.47
C GLY A 77 10.64 -14.09 27.77
#